data_AF-A0A1G0PDM1-F1
#
_entry.id   AF-A0A1G0PDM1-F1
#
_cell.length_a   1.000
_cell.length_b   1.000
_cell.length_c   1.000
_cell.angle_alpha   90.00
_cell.angle_beta   90.00
_cell.angle_gamma   90.00
#
_symmetry.space_group_name_H-M   'P 1'
#
loop_
_entity.id
_entity.type
_entity.pdbx_description
1 polymer ?
#
loop_
_entity_poly.entity_id
_entity_poly.type
_entity_poly.pdbx_seq_one_letter_code
_entity_poly.pdbx_strand_id
1 'polypeptide(L)'
;MTRTGRLWFWGLLPVVLLAALSLVVVRGDVIAFLRRGVPPVEELTFERVSLAPNVIRVEVVNGGPDPVTVAQVMVDEAFWEFAISPEPTVGRLRRATIEIPYPWVWGEPHQITLLSSTGLTFSHEIAVAAETPKPGPRFFGAFTAIGLYVGVIPVALGLLWLPFLRNLERRWMHFALALTAGLLLFLGADALHEGFEAAETVAGAFQGPLVVVVGAMGTLLLLQMVSRAKVTAGGEPGRRAVAYLIALGIGLHNLGEGLAIGAAYALGEATLGAFLIVGFMLHNTTEGLGIVAPLAHDRPQLKTLAALGALAGLPTVLGAWIGGLAYSPLYATLFLSVGAGAIAQVIIALYRVVARELEGGVWTPYTAGGVVAGMVVMYGTGLLVAA
;
A
#
# COMPACT_ATOMS: atom_id res chain seq x y z
N MET A 1 -7.85 26.54 42.73
CA MET A 1 -7.42 25.58 41.69
C MET A 1 -5.93 25.37 41.78
N THR A 2 -5.46 24.12 41.80
CA THR A 2 -4.02 23.82 41.69
C THR A 2 -3.49 24.27 40.33
N ARG A 3 -2.19 24.59 40.22
CA ARG A 3 -1.56 25.05 38.95
C ARG A 3 -1.80 24.07 37.80
N THR A 4 -1.80 22.78 38.10
CA THR A 4 -2.16 21.67 37.19
C THR A 4 -3.64 21.70 36.80
N GLY A 5 -4.57 21.92 37.75
CA GLY A 5 -6.00 21.99 37.47
C GLY A 5 -6.38 23.18 36.58
N ARG A 6 -5.71 24.33 36.73
CA ARG A 6 -5.88 25.49 35.85
C ARG A 6 -5.34 25.20 34.43
N LEU A 7 -4.26 24.44 34.32
CA LEU A 7 -3.64 24.09 33.04
C LEU A 7 -4.52 23.11 32.24
N TRP A 8 -5.05 22.07 32.88
CA TRP A 8 -6.04 21.17 32.26
C TRP A 8 -7.35 21.86 31.91
N PHE A 9 -7.83 22.78 32.75
CA PHE A 9 -9.02 23.57 32.44
C PHE A 9 -8.86 24.36 31.15
N TRP A 10 -7.77 25.13 31.01
CA TRP A 10 -7.52 25.91 29.79
C TRP A 10 -7.17 25.02 28.58
N GLY A 11 -6.58 23.84 28.79
CA GLY A 11 -6.33 22.87 27.72
C GLY A 11 -7.59 22.18 27.20
N LEU A 12 -8.54 21.87 28.08
CA LEU A 12 -9.80 21.18 27.72
C LEU A 12 -10.90 22.15 27.33
N LEU A 13 -10.88 23.41 27.78
CA LEU A 13 -11.91 24.40 27.49
C LEU A 13 -12.18 24.57 25.97
N PRO A 14 -11.18 24.73 25.09
CA PRO A 14 -11.42 24.81 23.65
C PRO A 14 -12.08 23.53 23.08
N VAL A 15 -11.70 22.35 23.58
CA VAL A 15 -12.26 21.06 23.14
C VAL A 15 -13.73 20.95 23.56
N VAL A 16 -14.05 21.33 24.80
CA VAL A 16 -15.42 21.33 25.32
C VAL A 16 -16.28 22.36 24.58
N LEU A 17 -15.76 23.56 24.33
CA LEU A 17 -16.45 24.59 23.55
C LEU A 17 -16.69 24.15 22.11
N LEU A 18 -15.71 23.49 21.47
CA LEU A 18 -15.86 22.93 20.13
C LEU A 18 -16.90 21.79 20.11
N ALA A 19 -16.89 20.90 21.11
CA ALA A 19 -17.90 19.86 21.24
C ALA A 19 -19.31 20.44 21.44
N ALA A 20 -19.43 21.49 22.25
CA ALA A 20 -20.69 22.21 22.45
C ALA A 20 -21.17 22.89 21.15
N LEU A 21 -20.28 23.57 20.43
CA LEU A 21 -20.59 24.20 19.13
C LEU A 21 -21.03 23.16 18.10
N SER A 22 -20.29 22.05 17.98
CA SER A 22 -20.66 20.93 17.11
C SER A 22 -22.02 20.34 17.48
N LEU A 23 -22.32 20.20 18.76
CA LEU A 23 -23.63 19.72 19.22
C LEU A 23 -24.76 20.69 18.84
N VAL A 24 -24.53 22.01 18.95
CA VAL A 24 -25.48 23.04 18.51
C VAL A 24 -25.72 22.95 17.00
N VAL A 25 -24.68 22.71 16.20
CA VAL A 25 -24.82 22.57 14.74
C VAL A 25 -25.54 21.27 14.35
N VAL A 26 -25.24 20.16 15.02
CA VAL A 26 -25.83 18.84 14.73
C VAL A 26 -27.28 18.74 15.24
N ARG A 27 -27.59 19.32 16.40
CA ARG A 27 -28.97 19.33 16.95
C ARG A 27 -29.81 20.48 16.45
N GLY A 28 -29.19 21.57 16.01
CA GLY A 28 -29.89 22.64 15.34
C GLY A 28 -30.20 22.26 13.90
N ASP A 29 -31.24 22.86 13.34
CA ASP A 29 -31.60 22.71 11.93
C ASP A 29 -30.61 23.42 10.98
N VAL A 30 -29.41 23.82 11.43
CA VAL A 30 -28.45 24.56 10.61
C VAL A 30 -28.05 23.76 9.38
N ILE A 31 -27.75 22.46 9.55
CA ILE A 31 -27.41 21.57 8.43
C ILE A 31 -28.62 21.37 7.51
N ALA A 32 -29.80 21.13 8.08
CA ALA A 32 -31.04 20.94 7.31
C ALA A 32 -31.44 22.21 6.53
N PHE A 33 -31.20 23.39 7.11
CA PHE A 33 -31.42 24.69 6.50
C PHE A 33 -30.45 24.93 5.33
N LEU A 34 -29.16 24.62 5.51
CA LEU A 34 -28.16 24.75 4.44
C LEU A 34 -28.38 23.76 3.28
N ARG A 35 -29.02 22.62 3.54
CA ARG A 35 -29.37 21.62 2.52
C ARG A 35 -30.69 21.88 1.81
N ARG A 36 -31.45 22.89 2.23
CA ARG A 36 -32.79 23.13 1.71
C ARG A 36 -32.72 23.54 0.23
N GLY A 37 -33.29 22.72 -0.65
CA GLY A 37 -33.30 22.96 -2.10
C GLY A 37 -32.02 22.52 -2.83
N VAL A 38 -31.11 21.83 -2.15
CA VAL A 38 -29.92 21.20 -2.77
C VAL A 38 -30.28 19.74 -3.10
N PRO A 39 -30.03 19.26 -4.34
CA PRO A 39 -30.25 17.85 -4.69
C PRO A 39 -29.38 16.93 -3.82
N PRO A 40 -29.79 15.66 -3.62
CA PRO A 40 -28.99 14.70 -2.86
C PRO A 40 -27.64 14.49 -3.53
N VAL A 41 -26.58 14.41 -2.73
CA VAL A 41 -25.25 14.06 -3.20
C VAL A 41 -25.09 12.56 -3.01
N GLU A 42 -25.46 11.82 -4.05
CA GLU A 42 -25.33 10.36 -4.10
C GLU A 42 -23.95 9.97 -4.61
N GLU A 43 -23.30 9.06 -3.89
CA GLU A 43 -22.02 8.49 -4.30
C GLU A 43 -22.00 7.03 -3.89
N LEU A 44 -21.88 6.15 -4.88
CA LEU A 44 -21.79 4.71 -4.67
C LEU A 44 -20.49 4.21 -5.31
N THR A 45 -19.61 3.65 -4.49
CA THR A 45 -18.29 3.19 -4.90
C THR A 45 -18.27 1.67 -4.90
N PHE A 46 -17.71 1.09 -5.95
CA PHE A 46 -17.46 -0.34 -6.05
C PHE A 46 -16.25 -0.69 -5.18
N GLU A 47 -16.44 -1.49 -4.13
CA GLU A 47 -15.33 -1.96 -3.29
C GLU A 47 -14.73 -3.25 -3.83
N ARG A 48 -15.57 -4.14 -4.37
CA ARG A 48 -15.14 -5.44 -4.89
C ARG A 48 -16.13 -5.99 -5.89
N VAL A 49 -15.63 -6.56 -6.98
CA VAL A 49 -16.40 -7.39 -7.90
C VAL A 49 -15.83 -8.79 -7.89
N SER A 50 -16.70 -9.80 -7.78
CA SER A 50 -16.30 -11.20 -7.82
C SER A 50 -17.19 -12.00 -8.74
N LEU A 51 -16.56 -12.90 -9.50
CA LEU A 51 -17.20 -13.70 -10.52
C LEU A 51 -17.23 -15.15 -10.06
N ALA A 52 -18.42 -15.73 -10.03
CA ALA A 52 -18.66 -17.16 -9.86
C ALA A 52 -19.43 -17.67 -11.09
N PRO A 53 -19.48 -18.98 -11.37
CA PRO A 53 -20.20 -19.49 -12.53
C PRO A 53 -21.64 -18.96 -12.59
N ASN A 54 -21.97 -18.24 -13.68
CA ASN A 54 -23.27 -17.60 -13.94
C ASN A 54 -23.72 -16.53 -12.93
N VAL A 55 -22.81 -15.99 -12.11
CA VAL A 55 -23.13 -14.95 -11.14
C VAL A 55 -21.99 -13.93 -11.06
N ILE A 56 -22.36 -12.65 -11.14
CA ILE A 56 -21.49 -11.52 -10.80
C ILE A 56 -21.96 -10.99 -9.45
N ARG A 57 -21.06 -10.91 -8.47
CA ARG A 57 -21.33 -10.26 -7.18
C ARG A 57 -20.57 -8.96 -7.08
N VAL A 58 -21.28 -7.90 -6.73
CA VAL A 58 -20.74 -6.56 -6.58
C VAL A 58 -20.94 -6.09 -5.15
N GLU A 59 -19.86 -5.77 -4.47
CA GLU A 59 -19.88 -5.11 -3.17
C GLU A 59 -19.70 -3.61 -3.37
N VAL A 60 -20.64 -2.84 -2.84
CA VAL A 60 -20.63 -1.38 -2.93
C VAL A 60 -20.66 -0.74 -1.55
N VAL A 61 -20.10 0.46 -1.45
CA VAL A 61 -20.17 1.32 -0.27
C VAL A 61 -20.65 2.71 -0.66
N ASN A 62 -21.50 3.30 0.17
CA ASN A 62 -21.91 4.69 -0.01
C ASN A 62 -20.86 5.64 0.58
N GLY A 63 -20.10 6.29 -0.30
CA GLY A 63 -19.12 7.34 0.03
C GLY A 63 -19.73 8.73 0.25
N GLY A 64 -20.99 8.90 -0.13
CA GLY A 64 -21.70 10.16 -0.12
C GLY A 64 -22.33 10.51 1.22
N PRO A 65 -22.75 11.76 1.40
CA PRO A 65 -23.47 12.18 2.59
C PRO A 65 -24.91 11.68 2.66
N ASP A 66 -25.54 11.39 1.51
CA ASP A 66 -26.95 11.05 1.38
C ASP A 66 -27.15 9.57 1.03
N PRO A 67 -28.26 8.93 1.48
CA PRO A 67 -28.54 7.54 1.15
C PRO A 67 -28.79 7.36 -0.36
N VAL A 68 -28.30 6.26 -0.91
CA VAL A 68 -28.46 5.92 -2.34
C VAL A 68 -29.35 4.69 -2.45
N THR A 69 -30.47 4.78 -3.17
CA THR A 69 -31.32 3.62 -3.48
C THR A 69 -30.98 3.09 -4.86
N VAL A 70 -30.46 1.86 -4.94
CA VAL A 70 -30.22 1.19 -6.22
C VAL A 70 -31.57 0.75 -6.79
N ALA A 71 -31.95 1.33 -7.93
CA ALA A 71 -33.24 1.06 -8.58
C ALA A 71 -33.12 0.00 -9.68
N GLN A 72 -31.99 -0.03 -10.39
CA GLN A 72 -31.77 -0.96 -11.49
C GLN A 72 -30.29 -1.26 -11.71
N VAL A 73 -30.00 -2.41 -12.30
CA VAL A 73 -28.65 -2.83 -12.73
C VAL A 73 -28.64 -3.08 -14.24
N MET A 74 -27.54 -2.68 -14.88
CA MET A 74 -27.25 -2.97 -16.28
C MET A 74 -25.93 -3.73 -16.38
N VAL A 75 -25.88 -4.71 -17.28
CA VAL A 75 -24.65 -5.38 -17.71
C VAL A 75 -24.58 -5.23 -19.23
N ASP A 76 -23.49 -4.65 -19.73
CA ASP A 76 -23.26 -4.39 -21.16
C ASP A 76 -24.43 -3.65 -21.82
N GLU A 77 -24.85 -2.56 -21.17
CA GLU A 77 -25.99 -1.70 -21.56
C GLU A 77 -27.38 -2.36 -21.51
N ALA A 78 -27.49 -3.64 -21.13
CA ALA A 78 -28.75 -4.34 -20.99
C ALA A 78 -29.23 -4.35 -19.53
N PHE A 79 -30.51 -4.04 -19.31
CA PHE A 79 -31.12 -4.19 -17.99
C PHE A 79 -31.15 -5.67 -17.57
N TRP A 80 -30.80 -5.95 -16.32
CA TRP A 80 -30.75 -7.31 -15.80
C TRP A 80 -31.43 -7.44 -14.44
N GLU A 81 -31.84 -8.65 -14.10
CA GLU A 81 -32.35 -8.95 -12.76
C GLU A 81 -31.20 -8.91 -11.74
N PHE A 82 -31.49 -8.50 -10.51
CA PHE A 82 -30.51 -8.48 -9.44
C PHE A 82 -31.18 -8.69 -8.08
N ALA A 83 -30.40 -9.16 -7.11
CA ALA A 83 -30.76 -9.18 -5.71
C ALA A 83 -29.78 -8.31 -4.93
N ILE A 84 -30.28 -7.48 -4.01
CA ILE A 84 -29.45 -6.63 -3.15
C ILE A 84 -29.70 -6.94 -1.68
N SER A 85 -28.62 -7.04 -0.90
CA SER A 85 -28.63 -7.32 0.54
C SER A 85 -27.72 -6.34 1.28
N PRO A 86 -28.09 -5.84 2.47
CA PRO A 86 -29.29 -6.18 3.24
C PRO A 86 -30.57 -5.49 2.75
N GLU A 87 -30.47 -4.33 2.12
CA GLU A 87 -31.60 -3.54 1.61
C GLU A 87 -31.19 -2.70 0.39
N PRO A 88 -32.13 -2.28 -0.48
CA PRO A 88 -31.83 -1.49 -1.67
C PRO A 88 -31.28 -0.09 -1.41
N THR A 89 -31.59 0.48 -0.24
CA THR A 89 -31.15 1.82 0.16
C THR A 89 -29.86 1.73 0.98
N VAL A 90 -28.74 2.10 0.36
CA VAL A 90 -27.43 2.10 1.00
C VAL A 90 -27.22 3.44 1.72
N GLY A 91 -27.28 3.43 3.05
CA GLY A 91 -26.97 4.61 3.87
C GLY A 91 -25.49 4.99 3.86
N ARG A 92 -25.15 6.22 4.28
CA ARG A 92 -23.75 6.71 4.35
C ARG A 92 -22.84 5.74 5.10
N LEU A 93 -21.67 5.42 4.53
CA LEU A 93 -20.69 4.46 5.06
C LEU A 93 -21.22 3.03 5.27
N ARG A 94 -22.41 2.71 4.75
CA ARG A 94 -22.96 1.35 4.75
C ARG A 94 -22.55 0.67 3.45
N ARG A 95 -22.53 -0.66 3.53
CA ARG A 95 -22.24 -1.56 2.42
C ARG A 95 -23.49 -2.31 2.01
N ALA A 96 -23.55 -2.66 0.73
CA ALA A 96 -24.51 -3.61 0.20
C ALA A 96 -23.83 -4.55 -0.79
N THR A 97 -24.35 -5.75 -0.91
CA THR A 97 -23.93 -6.74 -1.89
C THR A 97 -25.05 -6.93 -2.91
N ILE A 98 -24.70 -6.79 -4.18
CA ILE A 98 -25.58 -6.95 -5.32
C ILE A 98 -25.19 -8.25 -6.04
N GLU A 99 -26.09 -9.21 -6.11
CA GLU A 99 -25.92 -10.44 -6.86
C GLU A 99 -26.67 -10.34 -8.19
N ILE A 100 -25.95 -10.55 -9.29
CA ILE A 100 -26.46 -10.46 -10.66
C ILE A 100 -26.30 -11.85 -11.29
N PRO A 101 -27.40 -12.61 -11.53
CA PRO A 101 -27.34 -13.92 -12.17
C PRO A 101 -27.07 -13.78 -13.67
N TYR A 102 -25.83 -13.45 -14.02
CA TYR A 102 -25.39 -13.17 -15.39
C TYR A 102 -24.44 -14.27 -15.91
N PRO A 103 -24.72 -14.88 -17.08
CA PRO A 103 -23.90 -15.94 -17.67
C PRO A 103 -22.69 -15.35 -18.41
N TRP A 104 -21.76 -14.73 -17.67
CA TRP A 104 -20.53 -14.18 -18.23
C TRP A 104 -19.65 -15.26 -18.88
N VAL A 105 -18.82 -14.86 -19.84
CA VAL A 105 -17.91 -15.74 -20.57
C VAL A 105 -16.47 -15.43 -20.18
N TRP A 106 -15.66 -16.47 -20.01
CA TRP A 106 -14.25 -16.30 -19.64
C TRP A 106 -13.49 -15.49 -20.69
N GLY A 107 -12.76 -14.48 -20.23
CA GLY A 107 -11.92 -13.61 -21.05
C GLY A 107 -12.65 -12.44 -21.70
N GLU A 108 -13.99 -12.35 -21.58
CA GLU A 108 -14.74 -11.23 -22.13
C GLU A 108 -14.72 -10.01 -21.19
N PRO A 109 -14.63 -8.79 -21.73
CA PRO A 109 -14.84 -7.59 -20.95
C PRO A 109 -16.34 -7.40 -20.67
N HIS A 110 -16.68 -6.88 -19.50
CA HIS A 110 -18.05 -6.51 -19.15
C HIS A 110 -18.10 -5.15 -18.46
N GLN A 111 -19.18 -4.41 -18.66
CA GLN A 111 -19.44 -3.17 -17.93
C GLN A 111 -20.70 -3.31 -17.07
N ILE A 112 -20.54 -3.07 -15.77
CA ILE A 112 -21.66 -3.06 -14.82
C ILE A 112 -22.02 -1.62 -14.51
N THR A 113 -23.30 -1.28 -14.68
CA THR A 113 -23.82 0.05 -14.36
C THR A 113 -24.98 -0.05 -13.37
N LEU A 114 -24.85 0.62 -12.23
CA LEU A 114 -25.87 0.75 -11.19
C LEU A 114 -26.62 2.06 -11.40
N LEU A 115 -27.96 1.99 -11.53
CA LEU A 115 -28.83 3.14 -11.67
C LEU A 115 -29.55 3.41 -10.34
N SER A 116 -29.46 4.64 -9.83
CA SER A 116 -30.15 5.05 -8.62
C SER A 116 -31.61 5.45 -8.88
N SER A 117 -32.42 5.54 -7.82
CA SER A 117 -33.81 6.02 -7.92
C SER A 117 -33.94 7.48 -8.40
N THR A 118 -32.86 8.26 -8.34
CA THR A 118 -32.82 9.64 -8.85
C THR A 118 -32.31 9.73 -10.29
N GLY A 119 -31.90 8.60 -10.88
CA GLY A 119 -31.40 8.51 -12.25
C GLY A 119 -29.89 8.68 -12.40
N LEU A 120 -29.12 8.72 -11.31
CA LEU A 120 -27.66 8.75 -11.37
C LEU A 120 -27.10 7.35 -11.65
N THR A 121 -26.02 7.29 -12.43
CA THR A 121 -25.37 6.03 -12.84
C THR A 121 -23.98 5.91 -12.25
N PHE A 122 -23.66 4.73 -11.71
CA PHE A 122 -22.33 4.37 -11.21
C PHE A 122 -21.85 3.15 -11.98
N SER A 123 -20.70 3.26 -12.66
CA SER A 123 -20.23 2.20 -13.58
C SER A 123 -18.91 1.61 -13.10
N HIS A 124 -18.69 0.33 -13.42
CA HIS A 124 -17.44 -0.38 -13.19
C HIS A 124 -17.14 -1.30 -14.36
N GLU A 125 -15.88 -1.32 -14.78
CA GLU A 125 -15.39 -2.15 -15.86
C GLU A 125 -14.75 -3.43 -15.30
N ILE A 126 -15.15 -4.57 -15.83
CA ILE A 126 -14.42 -5.83 -15.72
C ILE A 126 -13.64 -5.96 -17.02
N ALA A 127 -12.34 -5.64 -17.01
CA ALA A 127 -11.52 -5.68 -18.22
C ALA A 127 -11.40 -7.11 -18.79
N VAL A 128 -11.32 -8.12 -17.92
CA VAL A 128 -11.21 -9.54 -18.30
C VAL A 128 -12.00 -10.39 -17.31
N ALA A 129 -13.12 -10.97 -17.73
CA ALA A 129 -13.91 -11.84 -16.87
C ALA A 129 -13.19 -13.17 -16.58
N ALA A 130 -12.80 -13.38 -15.32
CA ALA A 130 -12.24 -14.63 -14.84
C ALA A 130 -12.89 -15.01 -13.50
N GLU A 131 -13.03 -16.32 -13.25
CA GLU A 131 -13.58 -16.77 -11.96
C GLU A 131 -12.68 -16.29 -10.83
N THR A 132 -13.27 -15.62 -9.84
CA THR A 132 -12.53 -15.11 -8.69
C THR A 132 -11.94 -16.28 -7.90
N PRO A 133 -10.64 -16.26 -7.57
CA PRO A 133 -10.00 -17.35 -6.85
C PRO A 133 -10.69 -17.63 -5.50
N LYS A 134 -10.99 -18.91 -5.25
CA LYS A 134 -11.54 -19.37 -3.97
C LYS A 134 -10.42 -19.78 -3.02
N PRO A 135 -10.53 -19.46 -1.72
CA PRO A 135 -9.55 -19.91 -0.73
C PRO A 135 -9.50 -21.45 -0.70
N GLY A 136 -8.29 -22.00 -0.84
CA GLY A 136 -8.07 -23.44 -0.85
C GLY A 136 -6.58 -23.79 -0.96
N PRO A 137 -6.19 -25.07 -0.81
CA PRO A 137 -4.77 -25.47 -0.79
C PRO A 137 -4.00 -25.07 -2.05
N ARG A 138 -4.65 -25.16 -3.23
CA ARG A 138 -4.05 -24.73 -4.50
C ARG A 138 -3.81 -23.23 -4.56
N PHE A 139 -4.78 -22.44 -4.11
CA PHE A 139 -4.66 -20.98 -4.03
C PHE A 139 -3.49 -20.59 -3.13
N PHE A 140 -3.48 -21.07 -1.88
CA PHE A 140 -2.41 -20.74 -0.94
C PHE A 140 -1.05 -21.24 -1.44
N GLY A 141 -0.99 -22.44 -2.03
CA GLY A 141 0.24 -22.96 -2.63
C GLY A 141 0.77 -22.09 -3.77
N ALA A 142 -0.07 -21.70 -4.72
CA ALA A 142 0.32 -20.88 -5.87
C ALA A 142 0.78 -19.48 -5.44
N PHE A 143 0.01 -18.78 -4.60
CA PHE A 143 0.35 -17.42 -4.16
C PHE A 143 1.56 -17.43 -3.19
N THR A 144 1.77 -18.51 -2.45
CA THR A 144 3.04 -18.70 -1.70
C THR A 144 4.21 -18.84 -2.67
N ALA A 145 4.09 -19.69 -3.69
CA ALA A 145 5.17 -19.86 -4.67
C ALA A 145 5.52 -18.54 -5.36
N ILE A 146 4.50 -17.76 -5.78
CA ILE A 146 4.68 -16.43 -6.35
C ILE A 146 5.41 -15.50 -5.35
N GLY A 147 4.90 -15.38 -4.12
CA GLY A 147 5.53 -14.51 -3.12
C GLY A 147 6.96 -14.93 -2.75
N LEU A 148 7.27 -16.23 -2.75
CA LEU A 148 8.64 -16.72 -2.57
C LEU A 148 9.53 -16.36 -3.76
N TYR A 149 9.02 -16.47 -4.99
CA TYR A 149 9.76 -16.20 -6.22
C TYR A 149 10.02 -14.70 -6.43
N VAL A 150 9.10 -13.84 -5.99
CA VAL A 150 9.22 -12.38 -6.11
C VAL A 150 9.91 -11.74 -4.91
N GLY A 151 9.61 -12.19 -3.69
CA GLY A 151 10.13 -11.58 -2.46
C GLY A 151 11.36 -12.30 -1.91
N VAL A 152 11.17 -13.54 -1.45
CA VAL A 152 12.19 -14.25 -0.66
C VAL A 152 13.45 -14.59 -1.46
N ILE A 153 13.29 -15.20 -2.64
CA ILE A 153 14.42 -15.64 -3.46
C ILE A 153 15.25 -14.43 -3.93
N PRO A 154 14.66 -13.37 -4.52
CA PRO A 154 15.42 -12.22 -5.00
C PRO A 154 16.15 -11.49 -3.87
N VAL A 155 15.48 -11.22 -2.75
CA VAL A 155 16.14 -10.61 -1.59
C VAL A 155 17.32 -11.47 -1.13
N ALA A 156 17.14 -12.79 -1.03
CA ALA A 156 18.22 -13.71 -0.65
C ALA A 156 19.38 -13.70 -1.65
N LEU A 157 19.12 -13.62 -2.96
CA LEU A 157 20.14 -13.41 -3.98
C LEU A 157 20.86 -12.08 -3.76
N GLY A 158 20.13 -11.02 -3.43
CA GLY A 158 20.67 -9.71 -3.05
C GLY A 158 21.64 -9.76 -1.87
N LEU A 159 21.39 -10.61 -0.87
CA LEU A 159 22.30 -10.80 0.26
C LEU A 159 23.65 -11.42 -0.16
N LEU A 160 23.71 -12.10 -1.31
CA LEU A 160 24.95 -12.70 -1.84
C LEU A 160 25.97 -11.66 -2.33
N TRP A 161 25.62 -10.37 -2.38
CA TRP A 161 26.59 -9.29 -2.60
C TRP A 161 27.52 -9.04 -1.41
N LEU A 162 27.25 -9.63 -0.23
CA LEU A 162 28.06 -9.41 0.97
C LEU A 162 29.57 -9.69 0.80
N PRO A 163 30.03 -10.80 0.16
CA PRO A 163 31.46 -11.05 -0.08
C PRO A 163 32.10 -10.02 -1.01
N PHE A 164 31.35 -9.52 -2.00
CA PHE A 164 31.82 -8.46 -2.88
C PHE A 164 31.99 -7.14 -2.11
N LEU A 165 30.96 -6.74 -1.34
CA LEU A 165 30.97 -5.53 -0.53
C LEU A 165 32.10 -5.49 0.50
N ARG A 166 32.48 -6.64 1.07
CA ARG A 166 33.60 -6.78 2.00
C ARG A 166 34.96 -6.31 1.47
N ASN A 167 35.14 -6.38 0.15
CA ASN A 167 36.41 -6.06 -0.50
C ASN A 167 36.43 -4.67 -1.13
N LEU A 168 35.33 -3.91 -1.02
CA LEU A 168 35.26 -2.57 -1.59
C LEU A 168 36.01 -1.55 -0.73
N GLU A 169 36.69 -0.63 -1.40
CA GLU A 169 37.21 0.56 -0.74
C GLU A 169 36.05 1.41 -0.19
N ARG A 170 36.34 2.20 0.86
CA ARG A 170 35.33 3.01 1.56
C ARG A 170 34.49 3.91 0.63
N ARG A 171 35.11 4.53 -0.38
CA ARG A 171 34.42 5.37 -1.37
C ARG A 171 33.38 4.61 -2.20
N TRP A 172 33.68 3.36 -2.57
CA TRP A 172 32.78 2.50 -3.34
C TRP A 172 31.68 1.88 -2.47
N MET A 173 31.95 1.68 -1.17
CA MET A 173 30.92 1.36 -0.19
C MET A 173 29.89 2.49 -0.07
N HIS A 174 30.37 3.74 0.00
CA HIS A 174 29.48 4.91 0.04
C HIS A 174 28.69 5.08 -1.25
N PHE A 175 29.32 4.83 -2.41
CA PHE A 175 28.61 4.75 -3.69
C PHE A 175 27.51 3.69 -3.66
N ALA A 176 27.79 2.46 -3.20
CA ALA A 176 26.81 1.37 -3.16
C ALA A 176 25.64 1.64 -2.19
N LEU A 177 25.92 2.23 -1.02
CA LEU A 177 24.89 2.67 -0.08
C LEU A 177 24.01 3.78 -0.67
N ALA A 178 24.63 4.73 -1.37
CA ALA A 178 23.91 5.82 -2.03
C ALA A 178 23.13 5.34 -3.27
N LEU A 179 23.65 4.37 -4.01
CA LEU A 179 22.94 3.65 -5.08
C LEU A 179 21.65 3.04 -4.53
N THR A 180 21.75 2.32 -3.41
CA THR A 180 20.59 1.76 -2.71
C THR A 180 19.59 2.84 -2.32
N ALA A 181 20.04 3.96 -1.75
CA ALA A 181 19.16 5.07 -1.40
C ALA A 181 18.47 5.69 -2.63
N GLY A 182 19.14 5.75 -3.78
CA GLY A 182 18.58 6.19 -5.05
C GLY A 182 17.53 5.25 -5.62
N LEU A 183 17.79 3.92 -5.58
CA LEU A 183 16.81 2.89 -5.95
C LEU A 183 15.54 3.02 -5.09
N LEU A 184 15.72 3.10 -3.77
CA LEU A 184 14.63 3.26 -2.81
C LEU A 184 13.89 4.60 -2.96
N LEU A 185 14.58 5.68 -3.34
CA LEU A 185 13.91 6.96 -3.57
C LEU A 185 12.94 6.87 -4.75
N PHE A 186 13.34 6.19 -5.83
CA PHE A 186 12.45 5.92 -6.96
C PHE A 186 11.25 5.06 -6.52
N LEU A 187 11.50 3.94 -5.84
CA LEU A 187 10.45 3.05 -5.33
C LEU A 187 9.48 3.75 -4.36
N GLY A 188 10.00 4.63 -3.52
CA GLY A 188 9.17 5.41 -2.60
C GLY A 188 8.28 6.41 -3.34
N ALA A 189 8.75 6.99 -4.44
CA ALA A 189 7.94 7.86 -5.29
C ALA A 189 6.86 7.07 -6.05
N ASP A 190 7.23 5.90 -6.56
CA ASP A 190 6.33 4.97 -7.27
C ASP A 190 5.21 4.47 -6.34
N ALA A 191 5.57 3.96 -5.16
CA ALA A 191 4.59 3.51 -4.16
C ALA A 191 3.66 4.64 -3.67
N LEU A 192 4.14 5.89 -3.61
CA LEU A 192 3.28 7.04 -3.34
C LEU A 192 2.32 7.33 -4.50
N HIS A 193 2.82 7.26 -5.74
CA HIS A 193 2.01 7.47 -6.94
C HIS A 193 0.90 6.43 -7.03
N GLU A 194 1.24 5.13 -6.96
CA GLU A 194 0.28 4.02 -6.93
C GLU A 194 -0.69 4.16 -5.74
N GLY A 195 -0.19 4.59 -4.58
CA GLY A 195 -1.02 4.81 -3.40
C GLY A 195 -2.08 5.90 -3.63
N PHE A 196 -1.72 7.00 -4.32
CA PHE A 196 -2.67 8.06 -4.68
C PHE A 196 -3.62 7.64 -5.78
N GLU A 197 -3.17 6.85 -6.76
CA GLU A 197 -4.04 6.29 -7.81
C GLU A 197 -5.09 5.34 -7.20
N ALA A 198 -4.65 4.42 -6.34
CA ALA A 198 -5.57 3.55 -5.59
C ALA A 198 -6.56 4.37 -4.74
N ALA A 199 -6.10 5.49 -4.15
CA ALA A 199 -6.93 6.36 -3.34
C ALA A 199 -8.06 7.06 -4.11
N GLU A 200 -7.96 7.21 -5.43
CA GLU A 200 -9.03 7.78 -6.26
C GLU A 200 -10.23 6.84 -6.38
N THR A 201 -9.99 5.52 -6.23
CA THR A 201 -11.03 4.49 -6.26
C THR A 201 -11.64 4.22 -4.88
N VAL A 202 -11.11 4.85 -3.83
CA VAL A 202 -11.66 4.76 -2.46
C VAL A 202 -12.87 5.66 -2.33
N ALA A 203 -13.93 5.15 -1.70
CA ALA A 203 -15.13 5.93 -1.44
C ALA A 203 -14.81 7.24 -0.69
N GLY A 204 -15.37 8.35 -1.17
CA GLY A 204 -15.01 9.71 -0.75
C GLY A 204 -15.11 9.94 0.76
N ALA A 205 -16.06 9.26 1.43
CA ALA A 205 -16.18 9.30 2.89
C ALA A 205 -14.92 8.86 3.65
N PHE A 206 -14.08 8.00 3.09
CA PHE A 206 -12.83 7.56 3.70
C PHE A 206 -11.63 8.46 3.41
N GLN A 207 -11.78 9.45 2.51
CA GLN A 207 -10.74 10.42 2.19
C GLN A 207 -9.42 9.74 1.77
N GLY A 208 -9.49 8.89 0.73
CA GLY A 208 -8.35 8.10 0.24
C GLY A 208 -7.00 8.83 0.23
N PRO A 209 -6.89 10.05 -0.35
CA PRO A 209 -5.62 10.78 -0.36
C PRO A 209 -5.04 11.06 1.03
N LEU A 210 -5.88 11.28 2.04
CA LEU A 210 -5.42 11.44 3.42
C LEU A 210 -5.01 10.11 4.05
N VAL A 211 -5.61 8.98 3.63
CA VAL A 211 -5.13 7.65 4.02
C VAL A 211 -3.68 7.46 3.57
N VAL A 212 -3.33 7.89 2.34
CA VAL A 212 -1.94 7.85 1.85
C VAL A 212 -1.02 8.68 2.74
N VAL A 213 -1.37 9.95 2.98
CA VAL A 213 -0.54 10.86 3.78
C VAL A 213 -0.38 10.34 5.22
N VAL A 214 -1.48 9.96 5.87
CA VAL A 214 -1.47 9.48 7.26
C VAL A 214 -0.77 8.12 7.37
N GLY A 215 -0.98 7.21 6.42
CA GLY A 215 -0.34 5.90 6.43
C GLY A 215 1.17 5.98 6.20
N ALA A 216 1.61 6.79 5.24
CA ALA A 216 3.03 7.00 4.97
C ALA A 216 3.73 7.74 6.12
N MET A 217 3.19 8.88 6.56
CA MET A 217 3.77 9.64 7.66
C MET A 217 3.69 8.88 8.98
N GLY A 218 2.58 8.21 9.26
CA GLY A 218 2.39 7.40 10.45
C GLY A 218 3.39 6.26 10.53
N THR A 219 3.59 5.53 9.42
CA THR A 219 4.59 4.45 9.35
C THR A 219 6.01 4.97 9.52
N LEU A 220 6.37 6.06 8.83
CA LEU A 220 7.66 6.71 8.98
C LEU A 220 7.92 7.07 10.45
N LEU A 221 6.99 7.76 11.11
CA LEU A 221 7.14 8.21 12.49
C LEU A 221 7.16 7.04 13.47
N LEU A 222 6.32 6.02 13.26
CA LEU A 222 6.30 4.81 14.07
C LEU A 222 7.65 4.09 14.03
N LEU A 223 8.20 3.87 12.85
CA LEU A 223 9.50 3.22 12.67
C LEU A 223 10.65 4.07 13.22
N GLN A 224 10.58 5.40 13.09
CA GLN A 224 11.54 6.31 13.74
C GLN A 224 11.48 6.23 15.27
N MET A 225 10.28 6.12 15.85
CA MET A 225 10.11 5.95 17.30
C MET A 225 10.68 4.61 17.76
N VAL A 226 10.38 3.51 17.07
CA VAL A 226 10.93 2.17 17.36
C VAL A 226 12.45 2.17 17.26
N SER A 227 12.99 2.82 16.22
CA SER A 227 14.43 2.99 16.04
C SER A 227 15.06 3.70 17.24
N ARG A 228 14.51 4.87 17.65
CA ARG A 228 15.01 5.66 18.79
C ARG A 228 14.88 4.95 20.14
N ALA A 229 13.75 4.29 20.41
CA ALA A 229 13.51 3.60 21.67
C ALA A 229 14.55 2.50 21.93
N LYS A 230 14.96 1.79 20.86
CA LYS A 230 16.03 0.79 20.93
C LYS A 230 17.41 1.41 21.18
N VAL A 231 17.66 2.64 20.69
CA VAL A 231 18.90 3.38 20.99
C VAL A 231 18.95 3.78 22.47
N THR A 232 17.86 4.31 23.01
CA THR A 232 17.82 4.77 24.42
C THR A 232 17.94 3.64 25.43
N ALA A 233 17.51 2.42 25.08
CA ALA A 233 17.51 1.27 25.98
C ALA A 233 18.82 0.47 26.01
N GLY A 234 19.77 0.72 25.09
CA GLY A 234 20.97 -0.13 24.94
C GLY A 234 22.21 0.54 24.36
N GLY A 235 22.23 1.88 24.25
CA GLY A 235 23.31 2.62 23.58
C GLY A 235 23.09 2.74 22.06
N GLU A 236 24.08 3.27 21.34
CA GLU A 236 24.01 3.46 19.88
C GLU A 236 23.66 2.15 19.14
N PRO A 237 22.73 2.18 18.15
CA PRO A 237 22.27 0.97 17.49
C PRO A 237 23.42 0.37 16.68
N GLY A 238 23.85 -0.83 17.07
CA GLY A 238 24.89 -1.57 16.36
C GLY A 238 24.50 -1.83 14.89
N ARG A 239 25.49 -2.06 14.02
CA ARG A 239 25.32 -2.29 12.57
C ARG A 239 24.25 -3.33 12.24
N ARG A 240 24.11 -4.37 13.08
CA ARG A 240 23.04 -5.38 13.00
C ARG A 240 21.64 -4.82 13.21
N ALA A 241 21.45 -3.94 14.20
CA ALA A 241 20.15 -3.33 14.45
C ALA A 241 19.71 -2.47 13.25
N VAL A 242 20.66 -1.78 12.61
CA VAL A 242 20.40 -1.03 11.37
C VAL A 242 19.99 -1.97 10.24
N ALA A 243 20.69 -3.09 10.04
CA ALA A 243 20.34 -4.07 9.01
C ALA A 243 18.92 -4.65 9.22
N TYR A 244 18.53 -4.97 10.46
CA TYR A 244 17.16 -5.42 10.77
C TYR A 244 16.11 -4.34 10.55
N LEU A 245 16.43 -3.07 10.83
CA LEU A 245 15.53 -1.96 10.57
C LEU A 245 15.32 -1.76 9.06
N ILE A 246 16.40 -1.87 8.28
CA ILE A 246 16.35 -1.83 6.81
C ILE A 246 15.50 -3.00 6.28
N ALA A 247 15.79 -4.23 6.72
CA ALA A 247 15.03 -5.41 6.30
C ALA A 247 13.55 -5.36 6.69
N LEU A 248 13.21 -4.79 7.86
CA LEU A 248 11.83 -4.56 8.25
C LEU A 248 11.14 -3.54 7.34
N GLY A 249 11.82 -2.42 7.04
CA GLY A 249 11.25 -1.38 6.19
C GLY A 249 11.02 -1.86 4.76
N ILE A 250 11.98 -2.59 4.20
CA ILE A 250 11.84 -3.29 2.92
C ILE A 250 10.69 -4.31 3.00
N GLY A 251 10.63 -5.15 4.04
CA GLY A 251 9.53 -6.11 4.18
C GLY A 251 8.14 -5.47 4.22
N LEU A 252 7.99 -4.31 4.87
CA LEU A 252 6.73 -3.57 4.85
C LEU A 252 6.38 -3.03 3.45
N HIS A 253 7.37 -2.68 2.62
CA HIS A 253 7.15 -2.32 1.23
C HIS A 253 6.75 -3.55 0.39
N ASN A 254 7.48 -4.65 0.51
CA ASN A 254 7.24 -5.85 -0.29
C ASN A 254 5.90 -6.53 0.07
N LEU A 255 5.31 -6.20 1.22
CA LEU A 255 3.91 -6.51 1.53
C LEU A 255 2.94 -5.88 0.52
N GLY A 256 3.17 -4.62 0.14
CA GLY A 256 2.38 -3.90 -0.87
C GLY A 256 2.54 -4.50 -2.27
N GLU A 257 3.75 -4.88 -2.65
CA GLU A 257 4.01 -5.60 -3.90
C GLU A 257 3.25 -6.92 -3.99
N GLY A 258 3.31 -7.70 -2.91
CA GLY A 258 2.55 -8.93 -2.82
C GLY A 258 1.06 -8.66 -3.01
N LEU A 259 0.53 -7.62 -2.35
CA LEU A 259 -0.87 -7.23 -2.48
C LEU A 259 -1.24 -6.89 -3.93
N ALA A 260 -0.42 -6.10 -4.62
CA ALA A 260 -0.63 -5.71 -6.01
C ALA A 260 -0.64 -6.93 -6.95
N ILE A 261 0.32 -7.84 -6.81
CA ILE A 261 0.34 -9.10 -7.57
C ILE A 261 -0.92 -9.91 -7.26
N GLY A 262 -1.26 -10.05 -5.97
CA GLY A 262 -2.41 -10.83 -5.57
C GLY A 262 -3.73 -10.29 -6.12
N ALA A 263 -3.86 -8.96 -6.13
CA ALA A 263 -5.00 -8.23 -6.67
C ALA A 263 -5.12 -8.41 -8.19
N ALA A 264 -4.02 -8.23 -8.93
CA ALA A 264 -4.01 -8.40 -10.39
C ALA A 264 -4.51 -9.80 -10.79
N TYR A 265 -4.09 -10.85 -10.09
CA TYR A 265 -4.60 -12.20 -10.32
C TYR A 265 -6.08 -12.37 -9.93
N ALA A 266 -6.54 -11.73 -8.86
CA ALA A 266 -7.94 -11.80 -8.43
C ALA A 266 -8.88 -11.06 -9.39
N LEU A 267 -8.39 -10.01 -10.06
CA LEU A 267 -9.09 -9.21 -11.06
C LEU A 267 -8.99 -9.80 -12.49
N GLY A 268 -8.26 -10.89 -12.68
CA GLY A 268 -8.10 -11.52 -14.00
C GLY A 268 -7.03 -10.86 -14.89
N GLU A 269 -6.28 -9.90 -14.37
CA GLU A 269 -5.27 -9.12 -15.09
C GLU A 269 -3.92 -9.87 -15.14
N ALA A 270 -3.91 -11.04 -15.77
CA ALA A 270 -2.73 -11.92 -15.79
C ALA A 270 -1.48 -11.26 -16.40
N THR A 271 -1.66 -10.42 -17.43
CA THR A 271 -0.56 -9.68 -18.06
C THR A 271 0.06 -8.66 -17.10
N LEU A 272 -0.78 -7.90 -16.37
CA LEU A 272 -0.31 -6.98 -15.33
C LEU A 272 0.40 -7.76 -14.23
N GLY A 273 -0.18 -8.86 -13.76
CA GLY A 273 0.44 -9.72 -12.74
C GLY A 273 1.82 -10.23 -13.16
N ALA A 274 1.99 -10.67 -14.41
CA ALA A 274 3.27 -11.12 -14.94
C ALA A 274 4.31 -9.99 -15.03
N PHE A 275 3.89 -8.81 -15.49
CA PHE A 275 4.71 -7.60 -15.51
C PHE A 275 5.23 -7.24 -14.11
N LEU A 276 4.32 -7.19 -13.12
CA LEU A 276 4.65 -6.88 -11.73
C LEU A 276 5.64 -7.89 -11.15
N ILE A 277 5.44 -9.19 -11.40
CA ILE A 277 6.35 -10.25 -10.93
C ILE A 277 7.79 -10.00 -11.41
N VAL A 278 7.98 -9.69 -12.70
CA VAL A 278 9.32 -9.48 -13.27
C VAL A 278 9.95 -8.19 -12.72
N GLY A 279 9.21 -7.09 -12.70
CA GLY A 279 9.69 -5.81 -12.18
C GLY A 279 10.12 -5.92 -10.73
N PHE A 280 9.24 -6.45 -9.87
CA PHE A 280 9.49 -6.59 -8.44
C PHE A 280 10.62 -7.58 -8.15
N MET A 281 10.73 -8.67 -8.90
CA MET A 281 11.84 -9.63 -8.76
C MET A 281 13.19 -8.95 -9.03
N LEU A 282 13.28 -8.11 -10.07
CA LEU A 282 14.52 -7.42 -10.43
C LEU A 282 14.95 -6.44 -9.33
N HIS A 283 14.04 -5.60 -8.84
CA HIS A 283 14.41 -4.63 -7.82
C HIS A 283 14.62 -5.27 -6.44
N ASN A 284 13.88 -6.32 -6.06
CA ASN A 284 14.02 -7.01 -4.76
C ASN A 284 15.42 -7.64 -4.63
N THR A 285 16.02 -8.02 -5.77
CA THR A 285 17.42 -8.44 -5.82
C THR A 285 18.37 -7.31 -5.40
N THR A 286 18.10 -6.08 -5.84
CA THR A 286 18.94 -4.92 -5.49
C THR A 286 18.75 -4.44 -4.06
N GLU A 287 17.58 -4.66 -3.46
CA GLU A 287 17.30 -4.30 -2.06
C GLU A 287 18.13 -5.09 -1.05
N GLY A 288 18.45 -6.34 -1.37
CA GLY A 288 19.34 -7.17 -0.55
C GLY A 288 20.72 -6.54 -0.34
N LEU A 289 21.23 -5.77 -1.32
CA LEU A 289 22.45 -4.97 -1.20
C LEU A 289 22.35 -3.99 -0.02
N GLY A 290 21.23 -3.27 0.07
CA GLY A 290 20.95 -2.30 1.12
C GLY A 290 20.92 -2.92 2.52
N ILE A 291 20.39 -4.14 2.62
CA ILE A 291 20.32 -4.90 3.87
C ILE A 291 21.72 -5.31 4.34
N VAL A 292 22.59 -5.80 3.44
CA VAL A 292 23.91 -6.31 3.81
C VAL A 292 25.02 -5.25 3.87
N ALA A 293 24.84 -4.07 3.26
CA ALA A 293 25.86 -3.04 3.24
C ALA A 293 26.29 -2.54 4.64
N PRO A 294 25.37 -2.31 5.60
CA PRO A 294 25.75 -2.07 6.99
C PRO A 294 26.51 -3.24 7.63
N LEU A 295 26.39 -4.46 7.12
CA LEU A 295 27.08 -5.64 7.64
C LEU A 295 28.39 -5.96 6.92
N ALA A 296 28.81 -5.15 5.94
CA ALA A 296 29.97 -5.46 5.10
C ALA A 296 31.25 -5.73 5.91
N HIS A 297 31.52 -4.94 6.95
CA HIS A 297 32.71 -5.11 7.80
C HIS A 297 32.50 -6.09 8.97
N ASP A 298 31.30 -6.67 9.09
CA ASP A 298 30.97 -7.66 10.09
C ASP A 298 31.09 -9.09 9.51
N ARG A 299 31.16 -10.08 10.41
CA ARG A 299 31.00 -11.50 10.08
C ARG A 299 29.64 -12.01 10.58
N PRO A 300 28.50 -11.61 9.96
CA PRO A 300 27.21 -12.15 10.32
C PRO A 300 27.17 -13.67 10.10
N GLN A 301 26.49 -14.37 11.00
CA GLN A 301 26.22 -15.80 10.85
C GLN A 301 25.18 -16.00 9.74
N LEU A 302 25.19 -17.16 9.08
CA LEU A 302 24.22 -17.49 8.03
C LEU A 302 22.77 -17.37 8.52
N LYS A 303 22.51 -17.73 9.79
CA LYS A 303 21.19 -17.56 10.43
C LYS A 303 20.72 -16.11 10.47
N THR A 304 21.64 -15.15 10.61
CA THR A 304 21.32 -13.72 10.61
C THR A 304 20.94 -13.28 9.20
N LEU A 305 21.68 -13.73 8.18
CA LEU A 305 21.35 -13.44 6.78
C LEU A 305 19.99 -14.06 6.40
N ALA A 306 19.75 -15.31 6.78
CA ALA A 306 18.46 -15.97 6.57
C ALA A 306 17.30 -15.23 7.26
N ALA A 307 17.51 -14.77 8.50
CA ALA A 307 16.50 -13.99 9.22
C ALA A 307 16.22 -12.63 8.55
N LEU A 308 17.26 -11.94 8.04
CA LEU A 308 17.11 -10.68 7.34
C LEU A 308 16.38 -10.87 6.00
N GLY A 309 16.76 -11.89 5.22
CA GLY A 309 16.10 -12.21 3.96
C GLY A 309 14.66 -12.65 4.16
N ALA A 310 14.38 -13.44 5.20
CA ALA A 310 13.01 -13.82 5.55
C ALA A 310 12.17 -12.60 5.99
N LEU A 311 12.74 -11.71 6.81
CA LEU A 311 12.04 -10.51 7.29
C LEU A 311 11.67 -9.55 6.15
N ALA A 312 12.55 -9.42 5.16
CA ALA A 312 12.31 -8.59 3.98
C ALA A 312 11.43 -9.28 2.92
N GLY A 313 11.58 -10.58 2.66
CA GLY A 313 10.89 -11.25 1.56
C GLY A 313 9.59 -11.97 1.90
N LEU A 314 9.41 -12.50 3.13
CA LEU A 314 8.16 -13.21 3.49
C LEU A 314 6.91 -12.32 3.48
N PRO A 315 6.97 -11.02 3.80
CA PRO A 315 5.81 -10.16 3.68
C PRO A 315 5.17 -10.14 2.28
N THR A 316 5.94 -10.36 1.21
CA THR A 316 5.38 -10.51 -0.15
C THR A 316 4.39 -11.67 -0.25
N VAL A 317 4.65 -12.79 0.43
CA VAL A 317 3.72 -13.93 0.47
C VAL A 317 2.41 -13.53 1.17
N LEU A 318 2.52 -12.83 2.30
CA LEU A 318 1.35 -12.35 3.03
C LEU A 318 0.55 -11.36 2.20
N GLY A 319 1.24 -10.45 1.51
CA GLY A 319 0.65 -9.50 0.57
C GLY A 319 -0.13 -10.22 -0.52
N ALA A 320 0.49 -11.21 -1.17
CA ALA A 320 -0.13 -11.99 -2.24
C ALA A 320 -1.41 -12.69 -1.76
N TRP A 321 -1.40 -13.26 -0.56
CA TRP A 321 -2.62 -13.86 0.01
C TRP A 321 -3.71 -12.81 0.27
N ILE A 322 -3.36 -11.66 0.86
CA ILE A 322 -4.32 -10.60 1.16
C ILE A 322 -4.90 -10.03 -0.12
N GLY A 323 -4.06 -9.71 -1.11
CA GLY A 323 -4.49 -9.20 -2.42
C GLY A 323 -5.37 -10.20 -3.17
N GLY A 324 -5.01 -11.48 -3.12
CA GLY A 324 -5.79 -12.53 -3.80
C GLY A 324 -7.16 -12.82 -3.17
N LEU A 325 -7.32 -12.61 -1.85
CA LEU A 325 -8.54 -12.99 -1.11
C LEU A 325 -9.44 -11.81 -0.73
N ALA A 326 -8.86 -10.65 -0.49
CA ALA A 326 -9.51 -9.55 0.20
C ALA A 326 -9.10 -8.19 -0.36
N TYR A 327 -8.77 -8.11 -1.66
CA TYR A 327 -8.50 -6.83 -2.29
C TYR A 327 -9.69 -5.87 -2.11
N SER A 328 -9.36 -4.64 -1.69
CA SER A 328 -10.24 -3.48 -1.73
C SER A 328 -9.37 -2.24 -1.99
N PRO A 329 -9.92 -1.20 -2.64
CA PRO A 329 -9.23 0.09 -2.82
C PRO A 329 -8.59 0.65 -1.55
N LEU A 330 -9.31 0.54 -0.42
CA LEU A 330 -8.85 1.08 0.85
C LEU A 330 -7.63 0.33 1.38
N TYR A 331 -7.61 -1.00 1.25
CA TYR A 331 -6.46 -1.81 1.67
C TYR A 331 -5.25 -1.60 0.76
N ALA A 332 -5.47 -1.49 -0.55
CA ALA A 332 -4.41 -1.13 -1.49
C ALA A 332 -3.77 0.20 -1.11
N THR A 333 -4.59 1.24 -0.97
CA THR A 333 -4.17 2.58 -0.53
C THR A 333 -3.38 2.53 0.79
N LEU A 334 -3.90 1.82 1.79
CA LEU A 334 -3.26 1.72 3.09
C LEU A 334 -1.91 1.00 3.02
N PHE A 335 -1.82 -0.17 2.38
CA PHE A 335 -0.57 -0.94 2.37
C PHE A 335 0.51 -0.29 1.50
N LEU A 336 0.16 0.31 0.36
CA LEU A 336 1.09 1.09 -0.45
C LEU A 336 1.64 2.29 0.34
N SER A 337 0.77 3.00 1.07
CA SER A 337 1.20 4.10 1.92
C SER A 337 2.13 3.67 3.06
N VAL A 338 1.86 2.52 3.69
CA VAL A 338 2.73 1.92 4.72
C VAL A 338 4.10 1.60 4.11
N GLY A 339 4.13 1.00 2.92
CA GLY A 339 5.37 0.72 2.18
C GLY A 339 6.18 1.98 1.89
N ALA A 340 5.54 3.03 1.37
CA ALA A 340 6.19 4.31 1.10
C ALA A 340 6.79 4.94 2.37
N GLY A 341 6.04 4.95 3.48
CA GLY A 341 6.53 5.44 4.77
C GLY A 341 7.70 4.62 5.33
N ALA A 342 7.66 3.31 5.12
CA ALA A 342 8.74 2.40 5.50
C ALA A 342 10.01 2.66 4.70
N ILE A 343 9.91 2.78 3.36
CA ILE A 343 11.01 3.15 2.48
C ILE A 343 11.63 4.49 2.91
N ALA A 344 10.81 5.51 3.14
CA ALA A 344 11.29 6.81 3.60
C ALA A 344 12.12 6.69 4.89
N GLN A 345 11.71 5.82 5.80
CA GLN A 345 12.49 5.55 7.02
C GLN A 345 13.82 4.86 6.70
N VAL A 346 13.83 3.87 5.80
CA VAL A 346 15.04 3.15 5.37
C VAL A 346 16.05 4.11 4.74
N ILE A 347 15.61 5.01 3.86
CA ILE A 347 16.45 6.06 3.25
C ILE A 347 17.11 6.92 4.34
N ILE A 348 16.34 7.32 5.36
CA ILE A 348 16.89 8.08 6.49
C ILE A 348 17.93 7.25 7.28
N ALA A 349 17.72 5.94 7.44
CA ALA A 349 18.68 5.08 8.11
C ALA A 349 20.00 4.98 7.31
N LEU A 350 19.92 4.79 5.99
CA LEU A 350 21.09 4.77 5.11
C LEU A 350 21.83 6.11 5.13
N TYR A 351 21.09 7.22 5.02
CA TYR A 351 21.65 8.56 5.14
C TYR A 351 22.43 8.74 6.44
N ARG A 352 21.86 8.33 7.58
CA ARG A 352 22.53 8.43 8.89
C ARG A 352 23.81 7.61 8.96
N VAL A 353 23.84 6.42 8.34
CA VAL A 353 25.05 5.59 8.28
C VAL A 353 26.16 6.32 7.52
N VAL A 354 25.86 6.81 6.30
CA VAL A 354 26.85 7.50 5.46
C VAL A 354 27.29 8.83 6.09
N ALA A 355 26.35 9.61 6.63
CA ALA A 355 26.64 10.90 7.25
C ALA A 355 27.58 10.79 8.46
N ARG A 356 27.47 9.70 9.23
CA ARG A 356 28.39 9.42 10.35
C ARG A 356 29.80 9.09 9.86
N GLU A 357 29.93 8.34 8.78
CA GLU A 357 31.24 7.97 8.24
C GLU A 357 31.95 9.11 7.51
N LEU A 358 31.20 10.11 7.05
CA LEU A 358 31.71 11.29 6.32
C LEU A 358 31.65 12.59 7.14
N GLU A 359 31.43 12.53 8.46
CA GLU A 359 31.38 13.70 9.35
C GLU A 359 30.40 14.80 8.88
N GLY A 360 29.28 14.40 8.26
CA GLY A 360 28.26 15.31 7.73
C GLY A 360 28.46 15.75 6.28
N GLY A 361 29.61 15.47 5.66
CA GLY A 361 29.91 15.75 4.24
C GLY A 361 29.30 14.72 3.28
N VAL A 362 27.98 14.51 3.33
CA VAL A 362 27.32 13.38 2.65
C VAL A 362 27.31 13.50 1.13
N TRP A 363 27.45 14.70 0.57
CA TRP A 363 27.36 14.95 -0.88
C TRP A 363 28.74 15.00 -1.55
N THR A 364 29.34 13.83 -1.71
CA THR A 364 30.56 13.60 -2.49
C THR A 364 30.18 13.19 -3.93
N PRO A 365 31.10 13.24 -4.91
CA PRO A 365 30.83 12.72 -6.25
C PRO A 365 30.35 11.25 -6.27
N TYR A 366 30.87 10.43 -5.35
CA TYR A 366 30.48 9.02 -5.24
C TYR A 366 29.06 8.83 -4.69
N THR A 367 28.68 9.58 -3.65
CA THR A 367 27.34 9.46 -3.07
C THR A 367 26.29 10.12 -3.95
N ALA A 368 26.56 11.30 -4.52
CA ALA A 368 25.67 11.94 -5.48
C ALA A 368 25.50 11.08 -6.74
N GLY A 369 26.62 10.58 -7.30
CA GLY A 369 26.59 9.68 -8.45
C GLY A 369 25.87 8.37 -8.16
N GLY A 370 26.02 7.83 -6.94
CA GLY A 370 25.29 6.65 -6.48
C GLY A 370 23.78 6.88 -6.50
N VAL A 371 23.28 7.94 -5.85
CA VAL A 371 21.83 8.24 -5.84
C VAL A 371 21.26 8.35 -7.25
N VAL A 372 21.92 9.13 -8.12
CA VAL A 372 21.47 9.30 -9.51
C VAL A 372 21.50 7.99 -10.28
N ALA A 373 22.59 7.21 -10.15
CA ALA A 373 22.69 5.90 -10.80
C ALA A 373 21.60 4.95 -10.33
N GLY A 374 21.23 4.98 -9.05
CA GLY A 374 20.14 4.17 -8.51
C GLY A 374 18.81 4.53 -9.15
N MET A 375 18.47 5.81 -9.21
CA MET A 375 17.25 6.27 -9.87
C MET A 375 17.22 5.90 -11.36
N VAL A 376 18.35 6.03 -12.06
CA VAL A 376 18.46 5.67 -13.49
C VAL A 376 18.31 4.17 -13.70
N VAL A 377 18.89 3.34 -12.82
CA VAL A 377 18.73 1.88 -12.87
C VAL A 377 17.25 1.51 -12.70
N MET A 378 16.56 2.06 -11.70
CA MET A 378 15.13 1.78 -11.49
C MET A 378 14.26 2.24 -12.66
N TYR A 379 14.52 3.45 -13.17
CA TYR A 379 13.81 3.96 -14.34
C TYR A 379 14.04 3.07 -15.56
N GLY A 380 15.30 2.65 -15.77
CA GLY A 380 15.66 1.72 -16.85
C GLY A 380 15.00 0.35 -16.71
N THR A 381 14.90 -0.20 -15.50
CA THR A 381 14.15 -1.44 -15.27
C THR A 381 12.68 -1.26 -15.59
N GLY A 382 12.06 -0.14 -15.21
CA GLY A 382 10.66 0.16 -15.57
C GLY A 382 10.45 0.17 -17.10
N LEU A 383 11.37 0.79 -17.85
CA LEU A 383 11.31 0.79 -19.33
C LEU A 383 11.47 -0.61 -19.94
N LEU A 384 12.36 -1.44 -19.39
CA LEU A 384 12.60 -2.79 -19.90
C LEU A 384 11.45 -3.75 -19.65
N VAL A 385 10.73 -3.58 -18.54
CA VAL A 385 9.54 -4.39 -18.24
C VAL A 385 8.36 -3.92 -19.09
N ALA A 386 8.29 -2.63 -19.46
CA ALA A 386 7.20 -2.05 -20.27
C ALA A 386 7.33 -2.26 -21.79
N ALA A 387 8.50 -2.71 -22.26
CA ALA A 387 8.79 -3.02 -23.66
C ALA A 387 8.54 -4.50 -23.98
#